data_AF-A0A838IWW0-F1
#
_entry.id   AF-A0A838IWW0-F1
#
_cell.length_a   1.000
_cell.length_b   1.000
_cell.length_c   1.000
_cell.angle_alpha   90.00
_cell.angle_beta   90.00
_cell.angle_gamma   90.00
#
_symmetry.space_group_name_H-M   'P 1'
#
loop_
_entity.id
_entity.type
_entity.pdbx_description
1 polymer ?
#
loop_
_entity_poly.entity_id
_entity_poly.type
_entity_poly.pdbx_seq_one_letter_code
_entity_poly.pdbx_strand_id
1 'polypeptide(L)'
;MARRRRTTGETRVDAGAAPAPDGPVFHDGLTVIETSDEIELTSLLADRRIGGLIVARLGPTEAVVLPEHTEPLLKALQKAGHTPTVVDGP
;
A
#
# COMPACT_ATOMS: atom_id res chain seq x y z
N MET A 1 51.94 11.81 13.88
CA MET A 1 51.65 10.37 13.71
C MET A 1 50.23 10.07 14.17
N ALA A 2 49.52 9.24 13.39
CA ALA A 2 48.27 8.47 13.64
C ALA A 2 47.13 9.15 14.44
N ARG A 3 45.99 9.56 13.84
CA ARG A 3 44.88 8.75 13.24
C ARG A 3 44.35 7.73 14.27
N ARG A 4 43.10 7.77 14.75
CA ARG A 4 41.87 7.42 14.00
C ARG A 4 40.62 7.85 14.80
N ARG A 5 39.75 8.68 14.22
CA ARG A 5 38.32 8.69 14.56
C ARG A 5 37.65 7.59 13.73
N ARG A 6 36.94 6.65 14.37
CA ARG A 6 36.07 5.70 13.69
C ARG A 6 34.73 6.40 13.45
N THR A 7 34.51 6.85 12.22
CA THR A 7 33.19 7.16 11.69
C THR A 7 32.80 6.07 10.70
N THR A 8 31.50 5.84 10.61
CA THR A 8 30.80 5.31 9.44
C THR A 8 30.74 3.79 9.33
N GLY A 9 29.54 3.29 9.57
CA GLY A 9 29.06 1.97 9.19
C GLY A 9 27.54 1.87 9.33
N GLU A 10 26.82 2.97 9.12
CA GLU A 10 25.39 2.89 8.81
C GLU A 10 25.30 2.49 7.34
N THR A 11 25.17 1.18 7.12
CA THR A 11 24.67 0.67 5.85
C THR A 11 23.22 1.14 5.74
N ARG A 12 23.05 2.33 5.17
CA ARG A 12 21.77 2.71 4.57
C ARG A 12 21.60 1.73 3.42
N VAL A 13 20.84 0.66 3.68
CA VAL A 13 20.23 -0.10 2.59
C VAL A 13 19.32 0.90 1.91
N ASP A 14 19.86 1.56 0.90
CA ASP A 14 19.03 2.13 -0.15
C ASP A 14 18.14 0.97 -0.59
N ALA A 15 16.85 1.09 -0.27
CA ALA A 15 15.82 0.22 -0.82
C ALA A 15 15.89 0.46 -2.32
N GLY A 16 16.74 -0.31 -2.99
CA GLY A 16 16.95 -0.23 -4.41
C GLY A 16 15.58 -0.39 -5.03
N ALA A 17 15.08 0.69 -5.63
CA ALA A 17 13.89 0.63 -6.45
C ALA A 17 14.15 -0.51 -7.43
N ALA A 18 13.30 -1.54 -7.38
CA ALA A 18 13.38 -2.64 -8.32
C ALA A 18 13.43 -2.02 -9.74
N PRO A 19 14.29 -2.54 -10.63
CA PRO A 19 14.37 -2.02 -11.99
C PRO A 19 12.97 -2.00 -12.59
N ALA A 20 12.62 -0.89 -13.25
CA ALA A 20 11.36 -0.80 -13.96
C ALA A 20 11.27 -1.97 -14.96
N PRO A 21 10.12 -2.65 -15.06
CA PRO A 21 10.04 -3.86 -15.86
C PRO A 21 10.23 -3.54 -17.35
N ASP A 22 10.97 -4.41 -18.05
CA ASP A 22 11.26 -4.30 -19.49
C ASP A 22 10.05 -4.67 -20.39
N GLY A 23 8.86 -4.83 -19.79
CA GLY A 23 7.63 -5.26 -20.45
C GLY A 23 6.44 -5.32 -19.48
N PRO A 24 5.25 -5.70 -19.96
CA PRO A 24 4.07 -5.82 -19.11
C PRO A 24 4.27 -6.89 -18.04
N VAL A 25 4.03 -6.53 -16.78
CA VAL A 25 4.06 -7.46 -15.64
C VAL A 25 2.63 -7.82 -15.28
N PHE A 26 2.37 -9.12 -15.17
CA PHE A 26 1.11 -9.63 -14.68
C PHE A 26 1.21 -9.80 -13.17
N HIS A 27 0.30 -9.14 -12.46
CA HIS A 27 0.15 -9.28 -11.02
C HIS A 27 -1.09 -10.13 -10.76
N ASP A 28 -0.89 -11.29 -10.15
CA ASP A 28 -1.98 -12.16 -9.70
C ASP A 28 -2.27 -11.89 -8.22
N GLY A 29 -3.50 -12.15 -7.80
CA GLY A 29 -3.92 -12.04 -6.39
C GLY A 29 -3.96 -10.61 -5.83
N LEU A 30 -4.17 -9.60 -6.67
CA LEU A 30 -4.39 -8.22 -6.20
C LEU A 30 -5.63 -8.14 -5.29
N THR A 31 -5.54 -7.34 -4.24
CA THR A 31 -6.71 -7.05 -3.39
C THR A 31 -7.49 -5.89 -3.97
N VAL A 32 -8.81 -6.01 -4.01
CA VAL A 32 -9.74 -4.94 -4.38
C VAL A 32 -10.52 -4.53 -3.14
N ILE A 33 -10.63 -3.22 -2.92
CA ILE A 33 -11.59 -2.66 -1.98
C ILE A 33 -12.80 -2.14 -2.74
N GLU A 34 -13.99 -2.48 -2.26
CA GLU A 34 -15.27 -1.98 -2.72
C GLU A 34 -15.93 -1.19 -1.58
N THR A 35 -16.44 0.00 -1.89
CA THR A 35 -17.17 0.86 -0.96
C THR A 35 -18.63 0.98 -1.36
N SER A 36 -19.46 1.48 -0.43
CA SER A 36 -20.91 1.61 -0.65
C SER A 36 -21.24 2.66 -1.71
N ASP A 37 -20.44 3.74 -1.76
CA ASP A 37 -20.56 4.84 -2.69
C ASP A 37 -19.21 5.53 -2.98
N GLU A 38 -19.22 6.46 -3.92
CA GLU A 38 -18.04 7.23 -4.34
C GLU A 38 -17.50 8.19 -3.27
N ILE A 39 -18.36 8.72 -2.41
CA ILE A 39 -17.96 9.66 -1.36
C ILE A 39 -17.14 8.92 -0.31
N GLU A 40 -17.55 7.71 0.03
CA GLU A 40 -16.81 6.82 0.93
C GLU A 40 -15.41 6.51 0.37
N LEU A 41 -15.30 6.07 -0.89
CA LEU A 41 -13.99 5.80 -1.48
C LEU A 41 -13.11 7.06 -1.53
N THR A 42 -13.68 8.20 -1.91
CA THR A 42 -12.97 9.49 -1.92
C THR A 42 -12.45 9.85 -0.53
N SER A 43 -13.24 9.59 0.51
CA SER A 43 -12.84 9.83 1.90
C SER A 43 -11.70 8.91 2.34
N LEU A 44 -11.74 7.62 1.96
CA LEU A 44 -10.66 6.66 2.24
C LEU A 44 -9.35 7.06 1.55
N LEU A 45 -9.43 7.50 0.30
CA LEU A 45 -8.27 7.98 -0.48
C LEU A 45 -7.65 9.24 0.13
N ALA A 46 -8.44 10.09 0.78
CA ALA A 46 -7.97 11.31 1.44
C ALA A 46 -7.36 11.06 2.83
N ASP A 47 -7.70 9.96 3.52
CA ASP A 47 -7.07 9.61 4.80
C ASP A 47 -5.63 9.14 4.58
N ARG A 48 -4.66 9.88 5.15
CA ARG A 48 -3.22 9.62 4.98
C ARG A 48 -2.77 8.21 5.41
N ARG A 49 -3.49 7.56 6.32
CA ARG A 49 -3.17 6.21 6.82
C ARG A 49 -3.70 5.11 5.91
N ILE A 50 -4.70 5.42 5.08
CA ILE A 50 -5.42 4.48 4.22
C ILE A 50 -5.05 4.73 2.75
N GLY A 51 -5.16 5.96 2.26
CA GLY A 51 -4.90 6.33 0.88
C GLY A 51 -3.48 6.00 0.41
N GLY A 52 -2.49 6.01 1.31
CA GLY A 52 -1.12 5.60 0.99
C GLY A 52 -0.93 4.09 0.75
N LEU A 53 -1.91 3.26 1.11
CA LEU A 53 -1.92 1.82 0.88
C LEU A 53 -2.65 1.44 -0.42
N ILE A 54 -3.45 2.37 -0.96
CA ILE A 54 -4.22 2.20 -2.20
C ILE A 54 -3.35 2.62 -3.39
N VAL A 55 -3.25 1.73 -4.38
CA VAL A 55 -2.39 1.94 -5.56
C VAL A 55 -3.09 2.81 -6.59
N ALA A 56 -4.33 2.45 -6.90
CA ALA A 56 -5.10 3.07 -7.98
C ALA A 56 -6.59 2.88 -7.75
N ARG A 57 -7.37 3.86 -8.20
CA ARG A 57 -8.83 3.75 -8.31
C ARG A 57 -9.18 3.04 -9.61
N LEU A 58 -10.07 2.05 -9.55
CA LEU A 58 -10.57 1.30 -10.72
C LEU A 58 -11.87 1.90 -11.25
N GLY A 59 -12.72 2.39 -10.35
CA GLY A 59 -14.05 2.88 -10.65
C GLY A 59 -14.58 3.81 -9.56
N PRO A 60 -15.87 4.17 -9.60
CA PRO A 60 -16.48 5.04 -8.61
C PRO A 60 -16.36 4.51 -7.18
N THR A 61 -16.46 3.19 -7.01
CA THR A 61 -16.57 2.49 -5.73
C THR A 61 -15.43 1.50 -5.48
N GLU A 62 -14.57 1.27 -6.47
CA GLU A 62 -13.53 0.24 -6.42
C GLU A 62 -12.11 0.81 -6.53
N ALA A 63 -11.19 0.23 -5.77
CA ALA A 63 -9.76 0.54 -5.85
C ALA A 63 -8.88 -0.70 -5.61
N VAL A 64 -7.66 -0.68 -6.17
CA VAL A 64 -6.66 -1.74 -6.04
C VAL A 64 -5.68 -1.45 -4.92
N VAL A 65 -5.33 -2.53 -4.23
CA VAL A 65 -4.37 -2.58 -3.13
C VAL A 65 -3.37 -3.69 -3.45
N LEU A 66 -2.08 -3.44 -3.18
CA LEU A 66 -1.07 -4.49 -3.32
C LEU A 66 -1.27 -5.57 -2.24
N PRO A 67 -0.96 -6.85 -2.53
CA PRO A 67 -1.16 -7.93 -1.55
C PRO A 67 -0.44 -7.71 -0.21
N GLU A 68 0.76 -7.12 -0.23
CA GLU A 68 1.53 -6.78 0.97
C GLU A 68 0.87 -5.68 1.85
N HIS A 69 -0.08 -4.94 1.29
CA HIS A 69 -0.80 -3.86 1.98
C HIS A 69 -2.16 -4.30 2.52
N THR A 70 -2.63 -5.52 2.20
CA THR A 70 -3.96 -6.00 2.60
C THR A 70 -4.17 -6.01 4.11
N GLU A 71 -3.29 -6.66 4.87
CA GLU A 71 -3.40 -6.69 6.34
C GLU A 71 -3.18 -5.31 6.99
N PRO A 72 -2.18 -4.51 6.58
CA PRO A 72 -2.05 -3.11 7.02
C PRO A 72 -3.31 -2.28 6.77
N LEU A 73 -3.93 -2.43 5.60
CA LEU A 73 -5.14 -1.71 5.21
C LEU A 73 -6.32 -2.09 6.11
N LEU A 74 -6.56 -3.38 6.33
CA LEU A 74 -7.61 -3.87 7.22
C LEU A 74 -7.46 -3.28 8.64
N LYS A 75 -6.24 -3.27 9.16
CA LYS A 75 -5.93 -2.66 10.47
C LYS A 75 -6.16 -1.14 10.47
N ALA A 76 -5.81 -0.45 9.39
CA ALA A 76 -6.02 0.99 9.27
C ALA A 76 -7.52 1.34 9.21
N LEU A 77 -8.30 0.59 8.44
CA LEU A 77 -9.76 0.72 8.34
C LEU A 77 -10.44 0.50 9.70
N GLN A 78 -10.10 -0.59 10.40
CA GLN A 78 -10.63 -0.88 11.74
C GLN A 78 -10.29 0.23 12.75
N LYS A 79 -9.07 0.76 12.72
CA LYS A 79 -8.65 1.88 13.59
C LYS A 79 -9.35 3.20 13.24
N ALA A 80 -9.80 3.36 12.00
CA ALA A 80 -10.59 4.50 11.56
C ALA A 80 -12.10 4.31 11.84
N GLY A 81 -12.51 3.17 12.41
CA GLY A 81 -13.91 2.90 12.78
C GLY A 81 -14.72 2.19 11.71
N HIS A 82 -14.11 1.77 10.60
CA HIS A 82 -14.77 0.96 9.58
C HIS A 82 -14.82 -0.52 9.99
N THR A 83 -15.82 -1.24 9.49
CA THR A 83 -15.98 -2.69 9.70
C THR A 83 -15.95 -3.42 8.35
N PRO A 84 -14.76 -3.57 7.74
CA PRO A 84 -14.63 -4.19 6.43
C PRO A 84 -15.00 -5.68 6.49
N THR A 85 -15.79 -6.13 5.51
CA THR A 85 -16.03 -7.55 5.25
C THR A 85 -14.97 -8.05 4.28
N VAL A 86 -14.32 -9.16 4.62
CA VAL A 86 -13.40 -9.83 3.70
C VAL A 86 -14.17 -10.92 2.98
N VAL A 87 -14.19 -10.85 1.66
CA VAL A 87 -14.72 -11.89 0.78
C VAL A 87 -13.55 -12.52 0.03
N ASP A 88 -13.52 -13.84 -0.02
CA ASP A 88 -12.60 -14.53 -0.91
C ASP A 88 -13.11 -14.37 -2.35
N GLY A 89 -12.20 -14.14 -3.29
CA GLY A 89 -12.53 -14.11 -4.71
C GLY A 89 -13.14 -15.45 -5.19
N PRO A 90 -13.84 -15.45 -6.33
CA PRO A 90 -14.39 -16.68 -6.92
C PRO A 90 -13.30 -17.74 -7.23
#